data_AF-A0A542DGJ5-F1
#
_entry.id   AF-A0A542DGJ5-F1
#
_cell.length_a   1.000
_cell.length_b   1.000
_cell.length_c   1.000
_cell.angle_alpha   90.00
_cell.angle_beta   90.00
_cell.angle_gamma   90.00
#
_symmetry.space_group_name_H-M   'P 1'
#
loop_
_entity.id
_entity.type
_entity.pdbx_description
1 polymer ?
#
loop_
_entity_poly.entity_id
_entity_poly.type
_entity_poly.pdbx_seq_one_letter_code
_entity_poly.pdbx_strand_id
1 'polypeptide(L)'
;MCWACDNPDKTTRDYLEVLRGIIARSGWAVQGVEPGRIHPPWAYTVGLTELDRPELVVTGLPLHQCHELLNDAAHHLLHTGTPPPGEQLRLPGRPPLVEVVELPEPSAHLNMAIAMYRRGVRALQLVHPDIRGRWPWDRGYRGGDGGQPVLGPRSTPPVRRHGTGGEPGPPAERPGTDFPDELSTPALRALVEAGYRRLAELDGVREVEITRLHGMGPKGIDRLRAALAAHGMSFAETGGKGGRG
;
A
#
# COMPACT_ATOMS: atom_id res chain seq x y z
N MET A 1 6.03 20.68 3.82
CA MET A 1 7.31 21.34 3.47
C MET A 1 7.65 20.85 2.08
N CYS A 2 7.43 21.71 1.10
CA CYS A 2 7.63 21.43 -0.32
C CYS A 2 9.12 21.55 -0.67
N TRP A 3 9.66 20.55 -1.39
CA TRP A 3 11.09 20.53 -1.75
C TRP A 3 11.52 21.80 -2.51
N ALA A 4 10.67 22.32 -3.41
CA ALA A 4 10.98 23.54 -4.16
C ALA A 4 11.02 24.79 -3.26
N CYS A 5 10.19 24.85 -2.21
CA CYS A 5 10.22 25.95 -1.24
C CYS A 5 11.50 25.90 -0.39
N ASP A 6 11.96 24.70 -0.04
CA ASP A 6 13.19 24.50 0.73
C ASP A 6 14.46 24.64 -0.12
N ASN A 7 14.33 24.66 -1.46
CA ASN A 7 15.44 24.69 -2.42
C ASN A 7 15.19 25.71 -3.56
N PRO A 8 15.08 27.02 -3.26
CA PRO A 8 14.65 28.03 -4.22
C PRO A 8 15.64 28.28 -5.36
N ASP A 9 16.91 27.92 -5.20
CA ASP A 9 17.97 28.03 -6.20
C ASP A 9 18.04 26.80 -7.14
N LYS A 10 17.31 25.74 -6.83
CA LYS A 10 17.38 24.48 -7.57
C LYS A 10 16.38 24.42 -8.71
N THR A 11 16.79 23.75 -9.77
CA THR A 11 16.00 23.55 -10.99
C THR A 11 15.15 22.28 -10.91
N THR A 12 14.18 22.15 -11.81
CA THR A 12 13.46 20.89 -12.02
C THR A 12 14.40 19.73 -12.34
N ARG A 13 15.51 19.99 -13.03
CA ARG A 13 16.51 18.95 -13.35
C ARG A 13 17.17 18.40 -12.09
N ASP A 14 17.54 19.27 -11.15
CA ASP A 14 18.12 18.88 -9.87
C ASP A 14 17.13 18.02 -9.07
N TYR A 15 15.84 18.37 -9.11
CA TYR A 15 14.83 17.57 -8.45
C TYR A 15 14.64 16.19 -9.08
N LEU A 16 14.69 16.10 -10.41
CA LEU A 16 14.64 14.82 -11.11
C LEU A 16 15.81 13.90 -10.71
N GLU A 17 16.98 14.45 -10.40
CA GLU A 17 18.11 13.66 -9.88
C GLU A 17 17.85 13.14 -8.47
N VAL A 18 17.20 13.93 -7.61
CA VAL A 18 16.73 13.47 -6.29
C VAL A 18 15.74 12.31 -6.44
N LEU A 19 14.75 12.47 -7.34
CA LEU A 19 13.76 11.42 -7.62
C LEU A 19 14.41 10.15 -8.14
N ARG A 20 15.35 10.24 -9.09
CA ARG A 20 16.12 9.07 -9.58
C ARG A 20 16.85 8.36 -8.44
N GLY A 21 17.43 9.10 -7.50
CA GLY A 21 18.09 8.52 -6.33
C GLY A 21 17.12 7.72 -5.44
N ILE A 22 15.89 8.21 -5.26
CA ILE A 22 14.85 7.48 -4.51
C ILE A 22 14.41 6.24 -5.28
N ILE A 23 14.11 6.37 -6.58
CA ILE A 23 13.68 5.27 -7.46
C ILE A 23 14.72 4.16 -7.47
N ALA A 24 16.00 4.48 -7.62
CA ALA A 24 17.09 3.49 -7.61
C ALA A 24 17.17 2.68 -6.30
N ARG A 25 16.74 3.25 -5.17
CA ARG A 25 16.77 2.56 -3.86
C ARG A 25 15.49 1.82 -3.52
N SER A 26 14.35 2.29 -4.05
CA SER A 26 13.02 1.87 -3.58
C SER A 26 12.12 1.34 -4.69
N GLY A 27 12.54 1.39 -5.96
CA GLY A 27 11.77 1.01 -7.13
C GLY A 27 10.87 2.13 -7.67
N TRP A 28 10.36 3.01 -6.81
CA TRP A 28 9.61 4.21 -7.19
C TRP A 28 9.79 5.32 -6.14
N ALA A 29 9.39 6.53 -6.51
CA ALA A 29 9.19 7.65 -5.59
C ALA A 29 7.70 8.01 -5.54
N VAL A 30 7.28 8.68 -4.45
CA VAL A 30 5.95 9.31 -4.37
C VAL A 30 6.12 10.83 -4.39
N GLN A 31 5.49 11.46 -5.37
CA GLN A 31 5.43 12.91 -5.53
C GLN A 31 4.13 13.45 -4.96
N GLY A 32 4.21 14.29 -3.92
CA GLY A 32 3.08 15.08 -3.44
C GLY A 32 2.98 16.44 -4.15
N VAL A 33 1.77 16.90 -4.41
CA VAL A 33 1.44 18.25 -4.87
C VAL A 33 0.52 18.89 -3.83
N GLU A 34 0.98 19.99 -3.25
CA GLU A 34 0.26 20.74 -2.24
C GLU A 34 -1.04 21.34 -2.82
N PRO A 35 -2.08 21.56 -1.97
CA PRO A 35 -3.33 22.13 -2.44
C PRO A 35 -3.13 23.52 -3.04
N GLY A 36 -3.89 23.82 -4.08
CA GLY A 36 -3.98 25.15 -4.68
C GLY A 36 -5.28 25.84 -4.29
N ARG A 37 -5.49 27.06 -4.78
CA ARG A 37 -6.76 27.78 -4.59
C ARG A 37 -7.94 27.09 -5.28
N ILE A 38 -7.67 26.29 -6.30
CA ILE A 38 -8.68 25.73 -7.22
C ILE A 38 -8.68 24.18 -7.25
N HIS A 39 -7.77 23.53 -6.53
CA HIS A 39 -7.65 22.07 -6.54
C HIS A 39 -7.24 21.54 -5.15
N PRO A 40 -7.75 20.36 -4.75
CA PRO A 40 -7.29 19.67 -3.56
C PRO A 40 -5.82 19.21 -3.72
N PRO A 41 -5.17 18.73 -2.65
CA PRO A 41 -3.89 18.05 -2.81
C PRO A 41 -4.05 16.76 -3.63
N TRP A 42 -2.97 16.38 -4.29
CA TRP A 42 -2.84 15.05 -4.89
C TRP A 42 -1.43 14.52 -4.74
N ALA A 43 -1.25 13.22 -4.87
CA ALA A 43 0.07 12.62 -5.01
C ALA A 43 0.05 11.53 -6.07
N TYR A 44 1.22 11.21 -6.61
CA TYR A 44 1.37 10.17 -7.61
C TYR A 44 2.73 9.49 -7.51
N THR A 45 2.85 8.28 -8.06
CA THR A 45 4.11 7.56 -8.13
C THR A 45 4.95 8.04 -9.33
N VAL A 46 6.27 7.92 -9.20
CA VAL A 46 7.23 8.11 -10.28
C VAL A 46 8.17 6.91 -10.28
N GLY A 47 8.20 6.14 -11.36
CA GLY A 47 9.15 5.05 -11.54
C GLY A 47 8.53 3.67 -11.68
N LEU A 48 7.23 3.51 -11.39
CA LEU A 48 6.53 2.26 -11.70
C LEU A 48 6.56 1.94 -13.20
N THR A 49 6.66 2.96 -14.03
CA THR A 49 6.86 2.83 -15.48
C THR A 49 8.09 1.98 -15.83
N GLU A 50 9.20 2.08 -15.08
CA GLU A 50 10.41 1.25 -15.32
C GLU A 50 10.18 -0.23 -15.00
N LEU A 51 9.17 -0.52 -14.17
CA LEU A 51 8.77 -1.88 -13.78
C LEU A 51 7.64 -2.43 -14.67
N ASP A 52 7.36 -1.76 -15.80
CA ASP A 52 6.21 -2.03 -16.68
C ASP A 52 4.88 -2.10 -15.91
N ARG A 53 4.72 -1.15 -14.98
CA ARG A 53 3.49 -0.90 -14.22
C ARG A 53 3.00 0.52 -14.49
N PRO A 54 1.68 0.76 -14.51
CA PRO A 54 1.16 2.12 -14.61
C PRO A 54 1.54 2.92 -13.36
N GLU A 55 1.74 4.22 -13.52
CA GLU A 55 1.84 5.11 -12.37
C GLU A 55 0.49 5.20 -11.67
N LEU A 56 0.53 5.38 -10.35
CA LEU A 56 -0.67 5.52 -9.53
C LEU A 56 -0.83 6.98 -9.11
N VAL A 57 -2.07 7.46 -9.06
CA VAL A 57 -2.40 8.79 -8.56
C VAL A 57 -3.57 8.73 -7.58
N VAL A 58 -3.55 9.57 -6.56
CA VAL A 58 -4.68 9.79 -5.65
C VAL A 58 -4.83 11.28 -5.36
N THR A 59 -6.08 11.72 -5.27
CA THR A 59 -6.49 13.10 -5.04
C THR A 59 -7.39 13.17 -3.81
N GLY A 60 -7.45 14.31 -3.12
CA GLY A 60 -8.47 14.56 -2.10
C GLY A 60 -8.19 13.97 -0.71
N LEU A 61 -6.96 13.48 -0.48
CA LEU A 61 -6.47 13.06 0.83
C LEU A 61 -5.32 13.97 1.32
N PRO A 62 -5.11 14.07 2.65
CA PRO A 62 -3.89 14.65 3.17
C PRO A 62 -2.64 13.95 2.60
N LEU A 63 -1.59 14.70 2.25
CA LEU A 63 -0.42 14.16 1.55
C LEU A 63 0.23 12.95 2.25
N HIS A 64 0.26 12.91 3.59
CA HIS A 64 0.77 11.75 4.31
C HIS A 64 -0.04 10.48 4.00
N GLN A 65 -1.37 10.57 3.94
CA GLN A 65 -2.24 9.45 3.60
C GLN A 65 -2.10 9.07 2.13
N CYS A 66 -1.90 10.05 1.23
CA CYS A 66 -1.59 9.76 -0.16
C CYS A 66 -0.31 8.92 -0.28
N HIS A 67 0.75 9.30 0.45
CA HIS A 67 2.02 8.58 0.44
C HIS A 67 1.88 7.15 0.94
N GLU A 68 1.17 6.96 2.05
CA GLU A 68 0.93 5.62 2.58
C GLU A 68 0.13 4.77 1.59
N LEU A 69 -0.99 5.30 1.09
CA LEU A 69 -1.87 4.60 0.16
C LEU A 69 -1.15 4.19 -1.13
N LEU A 70 -0.38 5.11 -1.72
CA LEU A 70 0.34 4.84 -2.97
C LEU A 70 1.47 3.84 -2.80
N ASN A 71 2.18 3.87 -1.66
CA ASN A 71 3.21 2.87 -1.38
C ASN A 71 2.58 1.49 -1.17
N ASP A 72 1.50 1.40 -0.39
CA ASP A 72 0.79 0.14 -0.14
C ASP A 72 0.24 -0.44 -1.46
N ALA A 73 -0.35 0.40 -2.30
CA ALA A 73 -0.85 0.01 -3.61
C ALA A 73 0.29 -0.41 -4.55
N ALA A 74 1.37 0.38 -4.67
CA ALA A 74 2.52 0.04 -5.51
C ALA A 74 3.12 -1.31 -5.10
N HIS A 75 3.34 -1.54 -3.81
CA HIS A 75 3.77 -2.84 -3.30
C HIS A 75 2.79 -3.96 -3.67
N HIS A 76 1.48 -3.74 -3.52
CA HIS A 76 0.47 -4.73 -3.88
C HIS A 76 0.51 -5.11 -5.37
N LEU A 77 0.64 -4.13 -6.26
CA LEU A 77 0.68 -4.31 -7.72
C LEU A 77 1.91 -5.08 -8.20
N LEU A 78 3.04 -4.97 -7.50
CA LEU A 78 4.23 -5.75 -7.82
C LEU A 78 4.00 -7.26 -7.60
N HIS A 79 3.15 -7.63 -6.64
CA HIS A 79 2.86 -9.03 -6.33
C HIS A 79 1.66 -9.59 -7.12
N THR A 80 0.68 -8.75 -7.44
CA THR A 80 -0.62 -9.19 -7.99
C THR A 80 -0.83 -8.84 -9.47
N GLY A 81 0.02 -7.99 -10.04
CA GLY A 81 -0.14 -7.46 -11.39
C GLY A 81 -1.01 -6.20 -11.44
N THR A 82 -1.26 -5.71 -12.65
CA THR A 82 -2.04 -4.47 -12.87
C THR A 82 -3.54 -4.77 -12.91
N PRO A 83 -4.35 -4.17 -12.02
CA PRO A 83 -5.79 -4.36 -12.01
C PRO A 83 -6.45 -3.62 -13.17
N PRO A 84 -7.49 -4.19 -13.78
CA PRO A 84 -8.30 -3.47 -14.77
C PRO A 84 -9.03 -2.27 -14.14
N PRO A 85 -9.29 -1.22 -14.93
CA PRO A 85 -10.19 -0.14 -14.52
C PRO A 85 -11.56 -0.67 -14.07
N GLY A 86 -12.12 -0.06 -13.02
CA GLY A 86 -13.34 -0.48 -12.35
C GLY A 86 -13.14 -1.55 -11.27
N GLU A 87 -11.97 -2.17 -11.16
CA GLU A 87 -11.71 -3.10 -10.06
C GLU A 87 -11.61 -2.36 -8.71
N GLN A 88 -12.21 -2.97 -7.70
CA GLN A 88 -12.11 -2.52 -6.32
C GLN A 88 -11.06 -3.33 -5.56
N LEU A 89 -10.02 -2.67 -5.06
CA LEU A 89 -8.88 -3.27 -4.38
C LEU A 89 -9.01 -3.09 -2.87
N ARG A 90 -8.84 -4.19 -2.13
CA ARG A 90 -8.57 -4.14 -0.69
C ARG A 90 -7.06 -4.18 -0.50
N LEU A 91 -6.48 -3.06 -0.09
CA LEU A 91 -5.06 -3.01 0.21
C LEU A 91 -4.78 -3.66 1.57
N PRO A 92 -3.71 -4.45 1.70
CA PRO A 92 -3.36 -5.10 2.96
C PRO A 92 -3.21 -4.08 4.10
N GLY A 93 -3.86 -4.33 5.23
CA GLY A 93 -3.68 -3.54 6.45
C GLY A 93 -4.47 -2.22 6.54
N ARG A 94 -5.30 -1.84 5.55
CA ARG A 94 -6.09 -0.60 5.61
C ARG A 94 -7.50 -0.72 5.01
N PRO A 95 -8.57 -0.36 5.73
CA PRO A 95 -9.74 0.25 5.11
C PRO A 95 -9.44 1.71 4.72
N PRO A 96 -10.08 2.26 3.67
CA PRO A 96 -11.14 1.67 2.87
C PRO A 96 -10.67 0.96 1.58
N LEU A 97 -11.63 0.28 0.95
CA LEU A 97 -11.55 -0.18 -0.43
C LEU A 97 -11.24 0.99 -1.37
N VAL A 98 -10.38 0.80 -2.36
CA VAL A 98 -10.18 1.78 -3.44
C VAL A 98 -10.74 1.23 -4.74
N GLU A 99 -11.29 2.09 -5.60
CA GLU A 99 -11.71 1.73 -6.95
C GLU A 99 -10.72 2.32 -7.95
N VAL A 100 -10.26 1.48 -8.87
CA VAL A 100 -9.28 1.84 -9.90
C VAL A 100 -10.00 2.55 -11.04
N VAL A 101 -9.57 3.75 -11.39
CA VAL A 101 -10.06 4.49 -12.55
C VAL A 101 -8.90 4.74 -13.50
N GLU A 102 -9.10 4.51 -14.80
CA GLU A 102 -8.08 4.84 -15.80
C GLU A 102 -7.87 6.35 -15.87
N LEU A 103 -6.60 6.78 -15.92
CA LEU A 103 -6.26 8.18 -16.16
C LEU A 103 -5.87 8.37 -17.64
N PRO A 104 -6.79 8.87 -18.49
CA PRO A 104 -6.55 8.98 -19.93
C PRO A 104 -5.53 10.06 -20.30
N GLU A 105 -5.38 11.10 -19.47
CA GLU A 105 -4.44 12.21 -19.69
C GLU A 105 -3.47 12.37 -18.51
N PRO A 106 -2.42 11.51 -18.42
CA PRO A 106 -1.44 11.59 -17.35
C PRO A 106 -0.66 12.92 -17.32
N SER A 107 -0.51 13.59 -18.48
CA SER A 107 0.29 14.81 -18.56
C SER A 107 -0.29 16.02 -17.82
N ALA A 108 -1.60 15.98 -17.50
CA ALA A 108 -2.25 17.01 -16.71
C ALA A 108 -1.89 16.94 -15.21
N HIS A 109 -1.42 15.79 -14.69
CA HIS A 109 -1.28 15.57 -13.25
C HIS A 109 0.07 14.97 -12.82
N LEU A 110 0.78 14.27 -13.70
CA LEU A 110 1.98 13.49 -13.39
C LEU A 110 3.25 14.14 -13.97
N ASN A 111 3.42 15.44 -13.76
CA ASN A 111 4.49 16.24 -14.39
C ASN A 111 5.89 15.64 -14.25
N MET A 112 6.24 15.11 -13.07
CA MET A 112 7.57 14.52 -12.84
C MET A 112 7.75 13.18 -13.55
N ALA A 113 6.70 12.35 -13.65
CA ALA A 113 6.76 11.11 -14.41
C ALA A 113 6.87 11.37 -15.91
N ILE A 114 6.12 12.34 -16.44
CA ILE A 114 6.24 12.76 -17.85
C ILE A 114 7.61 13.36 -18.15
N ALA A 115 8.15 14.18 -17.25
CA ALA A 115 9.48 14.74 -17.43
C ALA A 115 10.56 13.64 -17.49
N MET A 116 10.41 12.59 -16.68
CA MET A 116 11.36 11.49 -16.56
C MET A 116 11.26 10.48 -17.71
N TYR A 117 10.04 9.99 -18.01
CA TYR A 117 9.81 8.87 -18.93
C TYR A 117 9.27 9.30 -20.30
N ARG A 118 9.02 10.59 -20.51
CA ARG A 118 8.50 11.15 -21.77
C ARG A 118 7.15 10.52 -22.14
N ARG A 119 6.98 10.12 -23.41
CA ARG A 119 5.73 9.56 -23.95
C ARG A 119 5.57 8.11 -23.51
N GLY A 120 4.34 7.69 -23.25
CA GLY A 120 4.02 6.28 -22.93
C GLY A 120 3.79 5.98 -21.46
N VAL A 121 3.81 7.00 -20.58
CA VAL A 121 3.36 6.84 -19.19
C VAL A 121 1.88 6.49 -19.19
N ARG A 122 1.54 5.30 -18.69
CA ARG A 122 0.18 4.88 -18.37
C ARG A 122 -0.08 5.19 -16.91
N ALA A 123 -1.32 5.53 -16.55
CA ALA A 123 -1.64 5.83 -15.17
C ALA A 123 -3.04 5.37 -14.76
N LEU A 124 -3.17 5.06 -13.47
CA LEU A 124 -4.41 4.68 -12.82
C LEU A 124 -4.64 5.57 -11.60
N GLN A 125 -5.84 6.10 -11.46
CA GLN A 125 -6.28 6.77 -10.24
C GLN A 125 -6.84 5.75 -9.25
N LEU A 126 -6.42 5.86 -7.98
CA LEU A 126 -7.03 5.17 -6.86
C LEU A 126 -8.10 6.09 -6.25
N VAL A 127 -9.37 5.80 -6.52
CA VAL A 127 -10.51 6.52 -5.95
C VAL A 127 -10.86 5.88 -4.61
N HIS A 128 -11.23 6.69 -3.60
CA HIS A 128 -11.51 6.19 -2.26
C HIS A 128 -12.87 6.73 -1.77
N PRO A 129 -13.58 6.00 -0.89
CA PRO A 129 -14.77 6.55 -0.26
C PRO A 129 -14.40 7.54 0.84
N ASP A 130 -15.39 8.31 1.28
CA ASP A 130 -15.33 9.11 2.50
C ASP A 130 -15.36 8.21 3.76
N ILE A 131 -15.23 8.83 4.94
CA ILE A 131 -15.26 8.14 6.23
C ILE A 131 -16.56 7.36 6.50
N ARG A 132 -17.63 7.62 5.73
CA ARG A 132 -18.93 6.94 5.83
C ARG A 132 -19.08 5.83 4.80
N GLY A 133 -18.03 5.55 4.02
CA GLY A 133 -18.04 4.54 2.97
C GLY A 133 -18.75 5.00 1.69
N ARG A 134 -19.03 6.31 1.52
CA ARG A 134 -19.63 6.83 0.28
C ARG A 134 -18.56 7.22 -0.72
N TRP A 135 -18.76 6.88 -1.97
CA TRP A 135 -17.85 7.20 -3.07
C TRP A 135 -18.10 8.60 -3.63
N PRO A 136 -17.16 9.20 -4.40
CA PRO A 136 -17.35 10.52 -4.99
C PRO A 136 -18.60 10.66 -5.89
N TRP A 137 -19.05 9.56 -6.50
CA TRP A 137 -20.26 9.51 -7.31
C TRP A 137 -21.54 9.23 -6.52
N ASP A 138 -21.45 8.94 -5.23
CA ASP A 138 -22.62 8.68 -4.40
C ASP A 138 -23.26 9.97 -3.91
N ARG A 139 -24.59 9.96 -3.84
CA ARG A 139 -25.33 11.07 -3.22
C ARG A 139 -24.93 11.19 -1.74
N GLY A 140 -24.49 12.39 -1.37
CA GLY A 140 -24.09 12.71 -0.01
C GLY A 140 -22.61 12.46 0.29
N TYR A 141 -21.78 12.08 -0.68
CA TYR A 141 -20.33 12.07 -0.53
C TYR A 141 -19.82 13.33 0.21
N ARG A 142 -18.95 13.13 1.20
CA ARG A 142 -18.29 14.21 1.95
C ARG A 142 -16.79 14.12 1.75
N GLY A 143 -16.30 14.73 0.68
CA GLY A 143 -14.87 15.01 0.52
C GLY A 143 -14.47 16.25 1.33
N GLY A 144 -13.17 16.37 1.66
CA GLY A 144 -12.62 17.58 2.27
C GLY A 144 -12.68 18.80 1.33
N ASP A 145 -11.98 19.88 1.67
CA ASP A 145 -11.93 21.08 0.82
C ASP A 145 -11.39 20.75 -0.58
N GLY A 146 -12.22 20.93 -1.60
CA GLY A 146 -11.93 20.55 -2.99
C GLY A 146 -12.36 19.13 -3.40
N GLY A 147 -12.90 18.33 -2.46
CA GLY A 147 -13.42 16.99 -2.71
C GLY A 147 -12.36 16.00 -3.22
N GLN A 148 -12.83 15.01 -3.98
CA GLN A 148 -11.98 14.09 -4.73
C GLN A 148 -12.33 14.16 -6.22
N PRO A 149 -11.59 14.95 -7.02
CA PRO A 149 -11.72 14.93 -8.47
C PRO A 149 -11.44 13.53 -9.02
N VAL A 150 -12.39 12.94 -9.74
CA VAL A 150 -12.16 11.70 -10.49
C VAL A 150 -11.67 12.10 -11.89
N LEU A 151 -10.44 11.72 -12.20
CA LEU A 151 -9.65 12.25 -13.32
C LEU A 151 -9.88 11.50 -14.64
N GLY A 152 -10.77 10.51 -14.65
CA GLY A 152 -11.13 9.73 -15.81
C GLY A 152 -12.54 9.15 -15.72
N PRO A 153 -13.04 8.53 -16.81
CA PRO A 153 -14.35 7.92 -16.81
C PRO A 153 -14.37 6.71 -15.87
N ARG A 154 -15.36 6.68 -14.97
CA ARG A 154 -15.60 5.50 -14.14
C ARG A 154 -16.06 4.35 -15.03
N SER A 155 -15.31 3.25 -15.00
CA SER A 155 -15.75 2.00 -15.61
C SER A 155 -16.73 1.29 -14.67
N THR A 156 -17.76 0.65 -15.22
CA THR A 156 -18.61 -0.24 -14.40
C THR A 156 -17.74 -1.36 -13.83
N PRO A 157 -17.78 -1.62 -12.51
CA PRO A 157 -17.00 -2.70 -11.93
C PRO A 157 -17.34 -4.01 -12.66
N PRO A 158 -16.35 -4.84 -13.04
CA PRO A 158 -16.64 -6.14 -13.58
C PRO A 158 -17.52 -6.88 -12.56
N VAL A 159 -18.72 -7.28 -12.98
CA VAL A 159 -19.60 -8.11 -12.16
C VAL A 159 -18.81 -9.38 -11.85
N ARG A 160 -18.31 -9.50 -10.63
CA ARG A 160 -17.83 -10.80 -10.13
C ARG A 160 -19.06 -11.69 -10.18
N ARG A 161 -19.13 -12.60 -11.16
CA ARG A 161 -20.16 -13.64 -11.20
C ARG A 161 -20.07 -14.35 -9.85
N HIS A 162 -21.02 -14.06 -8.97
CA HIS A 162 -21.27 -14.88 -7.80
C HIS A 162 -21.56 -16.28 -8.33
N GLY A 163 -20.65 -17.22 -8.04
CA GLY A 163 -20.99 -18.63 -8.14
C GLY A 163 -22.23 -18.87 -7.30
N THR A 164 -23.29 -19.35 -7.94
CA THR A 164 -24.55 -19.72 -7.32
C THR A 164 -24.37 -20.88 -6.35
N GLY A 165 -24.95 -20.76 -5.15
CA GLY A 165 -25.43 -21.90 -4.36
C GLY A 165 -24.58 -22.32 -3.17
N GLY A 166 -24.88 -21.75 -2.01
CA GLY A 166 -24.51 -22.26 -0.69
C GLY A 166 -25.09 -21.33 0.37
N GLU A 167 -25.92 -21.86 1.27
CA GLU A 167 -26.55 -21.11 2.38
C GLU A 167 -25.54 -20.25 3.16
N PRO A 168 -25.98 -19.15 3.80
CA PRO A 168 -25.10 -18.30 4.59
C PRO A 168 -24.57 -19.10 5.79
N GLY A 169 -23.34 -19.61 5.66
CA GLY A 169 -22.55 -20.04 6.80
C GLY A 169 -22.33 -18.88 7.78
N PRO A 170 -22.06 -19.16 9.07
CA PRO A 170 -21.81 -18.14 10.08
C PRO A 170 -20.70 -17.17 9.61
N PRO A 171 -20.72 -15.91 10.06
CA PRO A 171 -19.87 -14.85 9.50
C PRO A 171 -18.42 -15.30 9.46
N ALA A 172 -17.89 -15.43 8.24
CA ALA A 172 -16.48 -15.75 8.02
C ALA A 172 -15.64 -14.69 8.73
N GLU A 173 -14.86 -15.12 9.71
CA GLU A 173 -13.86 -14.32 10.40
C GLU A 173 -12.90 -13.69 9.39
N ARG A 174 -12.53 -12.45 9.67
CA ARG A 174 -11.77 -11.56 8.77
C ARG A 174 -10.40 -12.17 8.46
N PRO A 175 -9.91 -12.20 7.21
CA PRO A 175 -8.51 -12.50 6.93
C PRO A 175 -7.66 -11.25 7.20
N GLY A 176 -7.43 -10.95 8.48
CA GLY A 176 -6.31 -10.12 8.93
C GLY A 176 -5.11 -11.01 9.26
N THR A 177 -3.90 -10.47 9.23
CA THR A 177 -2.75 -11.14 9.85
C THR A 177 -3.01 -11.21 11.35
N ASP A 178 -2.99 -12.39 11.96
CA ASP A 178 -3.25 -12.61 13.39
C ASP A 178 -2.06 -12.20 14.28
N PHE A 179 -1.20 -11.31 13.79
CA PHE A 179 -0.04 -10.82 14.51
C PHE A 179 -0.44 -9.61 15.37
N PRO A 180 0.17 -9.44 16.56
CA PRO A 180 -0.16 -8.33 17.45
C PRO A 180 0.07 -6.97 16.77
N ASP A 181 -0.91 -6.06 16.89
CA ASP A 181 -0.90 -4.72 16.31
C ASP A 181 0.31 -3.89 16.77
N GLU A 182 0.90 -4.24 17.91
CA GLU A 182 2.09 -3.59 18.44
C GLU A 182 3.39 -4.00 17.71
N LEU A 183 3.40 -4.97 16.80
CA LEU A 183 4.61 -5.25 16.02
C LEU A 183 4.97 -4.07 15.12
N SER A 184 6.26 -3.74 15.05
CA SER A 184 6.72 -2.69 14.14
C SER A 184 6.48 -3.11 12.69
N THR A 185 6.17 -2.16 11.81
CA THR A 185 5.97 -2.40 10.38
C THR A 185 7.12 -3.19 9.73
N PRO A 186 8.41 -2.97 10.07
CA PRO A 186 9.51 -3.82 9.58
C PRO A 186 9.44 -5.27 10.07
N ALA A 187 9.08 -5.52 11.34
CA ALA A 187 8.97 -6.87 11.88
C ALA A 187 7.81 -7.66 11.24
N LEU A 188 6.67 -6.99 11.04
CA LEU A 188 5.52 -7.58 10.34
C LEU A 188 5.86 -7.94 8.90
N ARG A 189 6.53 -7.03 8.17
CA ARG A 189 6.98 -7.29 6.79
C ARG A 189 7.91 -8.50 6.73
N ALA A 190 8.87 -8.59 7.63
CA ALA A 190 9.86 -9.66 7.64
C ALA A 190 9.23 -11.04 7.88
N LEU A 191 8.19 -11.14 8.72
CA LEU A 191 7.41 -12.37 8.92
C LEU A 191 6.68 -12.78 7.64
N VAL A 192 6.00 -11.85 6.99
CA VAL A 192 5.26 -12.11 5.75
C VAL A 192 6.19 -12.51 4.61
N GLU A 193 7.34 -11.86 4.49
CA GLU A 193 8.39 -12.23 3.52
C GLU A 193 8.98 -13.63 3.79
N ALA A 194 9.10 -14.00 5.07
CA ALA A 194 9.50 -15.34 5.49
C ALA A 194 8.38 -16.40 5.35
N GLY A 195 7.19 -15.99 4.89
CA GLY A 195 6.05 -16.87 4.62
C GLY A 195 5.08 -17.02 5.79
N TYR A 196 5.36 -16.41 6.94
CA TYR A 196 4.49 -16.42 8.12
C TYR A 196 3.44 -15.31 8.00
N ARG A 197 2.18 -15.69 7.84
CA ARG A 197 1.01 -14.82 7.70
C ARG A 197 0.09 -14.84 8.92
N ARG A 198 0.29 -15.79 9.84
CA ARG A 198 -0.48 -15.95 11.08
C ARG A 198 0.42 -16.29 12.25
N LEU A 199 -0.02 -15.90 13.45
CA LEU A 199 0.67 -16.21 14.71
C LEU A 199 0.82 -17.72 14.92
N ALA A 200 -0.21 -18.50 14.57
CA ALA A 200 -0.18 -19.96 14.68
C ALA A 200 0.89 -20.65 13.83
N GLU A 201 1.36 -20.01 12.74
CA GLU A 201 2.42 -20.57 11.89
C GLU A 201 3.81 -20.43 12.53
N LEU A 202 3.91 -19.69 13.64
CA LEU A 202 5.12 -19.58 14.45
C LEU A 202 5.19 -20.61 15.58
N ASP A 203 4.12 -21.36 15.82
CA ASP A 203 4.09 -22.41 16.84
C ASP A 203 5.06 -23.54 16.45
N GLY A 204 6.00 -23.84 17.35
CA GLY A 204 7.08 -24.79 17.08
C GLY A 204 8.15 -24.31 16.09
N VAL A 205 8.13 -23.07 15.63
CA VAL A 205 9.26 -22.48 14.88
C VAL A 205 10.39 -22.13 15.84
N ARG A 206 11.64 -22.35 15.44
CA ARG A 206 12.78 -22.00 16.29
C ARG A 206 12.92 -20.48 16.37
N GLU A 207 12.97 -19.92 17.57
CA GLU A 207 13.11 -18.46 17.79
C GLU A 207 14.34 -17.87 17.06
N VAL A 208 15.41 -18.66 16.92
CA VAL A 208 16.63 -18.27 16.20
C VAL A 208 16.41 -18.04 14.69
N GLU A 209 15.38 -18.63 14.10
CA GLU A 209 15.02 -18.39 12.69
C GLU A 209 14.30 -17.06 12.53
N ILE A 210 13.46 -16.72 13.51
CA ILE A 210 12.68 -15.48 13.53
C ILE A 210 13.59 -14.28 13.83
N THR A 211 14.53 -14.40 14.76
CA THR A 211 15.52 -13.34 15.07
C THR A 211 16.44 -12.99 13.89
N ARG A 212 16.63 -13.90 12.92
CA ARG A 212 17.44 -13.65 11.72
C ARG A 212 16.72 -12.80 10.67
N LEU A 213 15.41 -12.60 10.80
CA LEU A 213 14.61 -11.81 9.87
C LEU A 213 14.99 -10.32 9.98
N HIS A 214 15.18 -9.68 8.83
CA HIS A 214 15.60 -8.28 8.77
C HIS A 214 14.51 -7.36 9.33
N GLY A 215 14.79 -6.70 10.47
CA GLY A 215 13.80 -5.87 11.19
C GLY A 215 13.20 -6.53 12.43
N MET A 216 13.58 -7.78 12.74
CA MET A 216 13.15 -8.51 13.94
C MET A 216 14.10 -8.28 15.12
N GLY A 217 13.90 -7.16 15.83
CA GLY A 217 14.65 -6.84 17.05
C GLY A 217 14.13 -7.55 18.32
N PRO A 218 14.86 -7.49 19.45
CA PRO A 218 14.48 -8.13 20.72
C PRO A 218 13.04 -7.82 21.18
N LYS A 219 12.62 -6.55 21.04
CA LYS A 219 11.24 -6.12 21.36
C LYS A 219 10.18 -6.78 20.47
N GLY A 220 10.50 -7.09 19.22
CA GLY A 220 9.61 -7.79 18.30
C GLY A 220 9.42 -9.25 18.72
N ILE A 221 10.52 -9.91 19.09
CA ILE A 221 10.52 -11.28 19.62
C ILE A 221 9.73 -11.38 20.91
N ASP A 222 9.94 -10.47 21.86
CA ASP A 222 9.20 -10.48 23.13
C ASP A 222 7.68 -10.33 22.93
N ARG A 223 7.27 -9.50 21.96
CA ARG A 223 5.86 -9.35 21.57
C ARG A 223 5.29 -10.62 20.93
N LEU A 224 6.04 -11.26 20.05
CA LEU A 224 5.63 -12.55 19.46
C LEU A 224 5.50 -13.64 20.52
N ARG A 225 6.44 -13.70 21.46
CA ARG A 225 6.40 -14.65 22.58
C ARG A 225 5.17 -14.43 23.46
N ALA A 226 4.88 -13.17 23.81
CA ALA A 226 3.71 -12.83 24.61
C ALA A 226 2.40 -13.16 23.87
N ALA A 227 2.32 -12.88 22.57
CA ALA A 227 1.16 -13.19 21.75
C ALA A 227 0.95 -14.70 21.60
N LEU A 228 2.01 -15.48 21.33
CA LEU A 228 1.95 -16.94 21.27
C LEU A 228 1.47 -17.53 22.61
N ALA A 229 2.04 -17.07 23.72
CA ALA A 229 1.67 -17.53 25.06
C ALA A 229 0.21 -17.23 25.41
N ALA A 230 -0.32 -16.07 24.98
CA ALA A 230 -1.74 -15.72 25.15
C ALA A 230 -2.69 -16.71 24.46
N HIS A 231 -2.21 -17.44 23.46
CA HIS A 231 -2.94 -18.47 22.72
C HIS A 231 -2.50 -19.90 23.06
N GLY A 232 -1.68 -20.09 24.10
CA GLY A 232 -1.17 -21.41 24.51
C GLY A 232 -0.14 -22.02 23.55
N MET A 233 0.43 -21.22 22.66
CA MET A 233 1.46 -21.61 21.69
C MET A 233 2.85 -21.17 22.17
N SER A 234 3.90 -21.74 21.59
CA SER A 234 5.27 -21.31 21.88
C SER A 234 6.22 -21.56 20.73
N PHE A 235 7.30 -20.77 20.65
CA PHE A 235 8.44 -21.14 19.82
C PHE A 235 8.99 -22.51 20.24
N ALA A 236 9.56 -23.25 19.29
CA ALA A 236 10.29 -24.46 19.65
C ALA A 236 11.46 -24.10 20.55
N GLU A 237 11.59 -24.83 21.66
CA GLU A 237 12.82 -24.80 22.45
C GLU A 237 13.99 -25.12 21.52
N THR A 238 15.11 -24.44 21.72
CA THR A 238 16.36 -24.70 21.00
C THR A 238 16.89 -26.09 21.35
N GLY A 239 16.28 -27.12 20.76
CA GLY A 239 16.60 -28.52 20.97
C GLY A 239 17.71 -28.96 20.02
N GLY A 240 18.94 -29.00 20.54
CA GLY A 240 20.11 -29.50 19.82
C GLY A 240 21.07 -30.25 20.72
N LYS A 241 20.62 -31.39 21.30
CA LYS A 241 21.40 -32.64 21.30
C LYS A 241 20.53 -33.82 21.76
N GLY A 242 20.19 -34.70 20.81
CA GLY A 242 19.87 -36.09 21.15
C GLY A 242 21.15 -36.86 21.46
N GLY A 243 21.08 -37.75 22.46
CA GLY A 243 21.95 -38.93 22.56
C GLY A 243 22.55 -39.25 23.94
N ARG A 244 21.79 -39.94 24.80
CA ARG A 244 22.07 -41.28 25.37
C ARG A 244 21.38 -41.46 26.72
N GLY A 245 20.65 -42.57 26.81
CA GLY A 245 19.98 -43.12 27.98
C GLY A 245 19.10 -44.24 27.47
#